data_AF-A0A2E0DN49-F1
#
_entry.id   AF-A0A2E0DN49-F1
#
_cell.length_a   1.000
_cell.length_b   1.000
_cell.length_c   1.000
_cell.angle_alpha   90.00
_cell.angle_beta   90.00
_cell.angle_gamma   90.00
#
_symmetry.space_group_name_H-M   'P 1'
#
loop_
_entity.id
_entity.type
_entity.pdbx_description
1 polymer ?
#
loop_
_entity_poly.entity_id
_entity_poly.type
_entity_poly.pdbx_seq_one_letter_code
_entity_poly.pdbx_strand_id
1 'polypeptide(L)'
;RSWWALLYLILAGAIVGYAAYVWLLTVVLPSRVATYAYVNPVVALLLGWALADEPLTPRLMLAAAIILASVVVITTDSVQDLRGKPSDRVNL
;
A
#
# COMPACT_ATOMS: atom_id res chain seq x y z
N ARG A 1 -0.38 21.14 -22.75
CA ARG A 1 -0.61 19.68 -22.53
C ARG A 1 -0.51 19.31 -21.05
N SER A 2 0.45 19.83 -20.28
CA SER A 2 0.65 19.50 -18.86
C SER A 2 -0.52 19.89 -17.93
N TRP A 3 -1.32 20.90 -18.30
CA TRP A 3 -2.48 21.33 -17.50
C TRP A 3 -3.56 20.25 -17.37
N TRP A 4 -3.77 19.45 -18.43
CA TRP A 4 -4.71 18.34 -18.40
C TRP A 4 -4.20 17.16 -17.57
N ALA A 5 -2.89 16.90 -17.58
CA ALA A 5 -2.28 15.89 -16.71
C ALA A 5 -2.40 16.28 -15.23
N LEU A 6 -2.21 17.57 -14.92
CA LEU A 6 -2.45 18.12 -13.57
C LEU A 6 -3.91 17.94 -13.14
N LEU A 7 -4.86 18.30 -14.01
CA LEU A 7 -6.29 18.16 -13.70
C LEU A 7 -6.67 16.70 -13.44
N TYR A 8 -6.14 15.78 -14.25
CA TYR A 8 -6.34 14.34 -14.08
C TYR A 8 -5.80 13.85 -12.74
N LEU A 9 -4.57 14.24 -12.37
CA LEU A 9 -3.96 13.89 -11.08
C LEU A 9 -4.75 14.45 -9.89
N ILE A 10 -5.26 15.68 -9.99
CA ILE A 10 -6.07 16.29 -8.93
C ILE A 10 -7.39 15.56 -8.77
N LEU A 11 -8.12 15.30 -9.85
CA LEU A 11 -9.46 14.70 -9.78
C LEU A 11 -9.40 13.21 -9.47
N ALA A 12 -8.67 12.43 -10.28
CA ALA A 12 -8.61 10.99 -10.14
C ALA A 12 -7.64 10.53 -9.04
N GLY A 13 -6.44 11.11 -8.98
CA GLY A 13 -5.42 10.72 -8.02
C GLY A 13 -5.72 11.22 -6.61
N ALA A 14 -5.91 12.54 -6.46
CA ALA A 14 -6.08 13.15 -5.15
C ALA A 14 -7.52 13.03 -4.65
N ILE A 15 -8.51 13.60 -5.35
CA ILE A 15 -9.88 13.69 -4.81
C ILE A 15 -10.52 12.30 -4.68
N VAL A 16 -10.55 11.51 -5.75
CA VAL A 16 -11.16 10.17 -5.72
C VAL A 16 -10.35 9.22 -4.84
N GLY A 17 -9.01 9.21 -5.00
CA GLY A 17 -8.13 8.36 -4.19
C GLY A 17 -8.21 8.65 -2.68
N TYR A 18 -8.18 9.93 -2.29
CA TYR A 18 -8.29 10.33 -0.89
C TYR A 18 -9.69 10.08 -0.32
N ALA A 19 -10.75 10.36 -1.08
CA ALA A 19 -12.12 10.07 -0.64
C ALA A 19 -12.33 8.56 -0.42
N ALA A 20 -11.81 7.72 -1.33
CA ALA A 20 -11.83 6.27 -1.19
C ALA A 20 -11.03 5.81 0.03
N TYR A 21 -9.87 6.42 0.30
CA TYR A 21 -9.07 6.13 1.51
C TYR A 21 -9.84 6.44 2.79
N VAL A 22 -10.46 7.62 2.89
CA VAL A 22 -11.26 8.00 4.07
C VAL A 22 -12.49 7.10 4.22
N TRP A 23 -13.15 6.73 3.13
CA TRP A 23 -14.25 5.76 3.16
C TRP A 23 -13.78 4.36 3.57
N LEU A 24 -12.60 3.92 3.12
CA LEU A 24 -12.06 2.63 3.50
C LEU A 24 -11.73 2.56 4.99
N LEU A 25 -11.25 3.66 5.58
CA LEU A 25 -11.02 3.77 7.02
C LEU A 25 -12.30 3.64 7.86
N THR A 26 -13.48 3.95 7.30
CA THR A 26 -14.75 3.78 8.01
C THR A 26 -15.33 2.37 7.87
N VAL A 27 -14.91 1.60 6.87
CA VAL A 27 -15.45 0.26 6.54
C VAL A 27 -14.47 -0.87 6.89
N VAL A 28 -13.18 -0.60 7.07
CA VAL A 28 -12.13 -1.61 7.26
C VAL A 28 -11.19 -1.23 8.42
N LEU A 29 -10.74 -2.23 9.20
CA LEU A 29 -9.77 -2.01 10.27
C LEU A 29 -8.49 -1.34 9.72
N PRO A 30 -7.91 -0.36 10.45
CA PRO A 30 -6.71 0.39 10.03
C PRO A 30 -5.51 -0.50 9.61
N SER A 31 -5.44 -1.72 10.14
CA SER A 31 -4.43 -2.72 9.79
C SER A 31 -4.44 -3.16 8.32
N ARG A 32 -5.59 -3.13 7.62
CA ARG A 32 -5.64 -3.43 6.17
C ARG A 32 -5.25 -2.23 5.29
N VAL A 33 -5.30 -1.03 5.83
CA VAL A 33 -4.87 0.18 5.11
C VAL A 33 -3.35 0.26 5.08
N ALA A 34 -2.68 -0.17 6.16
CA ALA A 34 -1.22 -0.27 6.21
C ALA A 34 -0.66 -1.27 5.18
N THR A 35 -1.36 -2.39 4.91
CA THR A 35 -0.94 -3.34 3.88
C THR A 35 -1.11 -2.83 2.45
N TYR A 36 -1.85 -1.73 2.22
CA TYR A 36 -1.95 -1.11 0.89
C TYR A 36 -0.62 -0.44 0.47
N ALA A 37 0.13 0.09 1.44
CA ALA A 37 1.47 0.64 1.19
C ALA A 37 2.45 -0.42 0.64
N TYR A 38 2.21 -1.69 0.94
CA TYR A 38 3.00 -2.83 0.47
C TYR A 38 2.64 -3.29 -0.94
N VAL A 39 1.41 -3.06 -1.37
CA VAL A 39 0.95 -3.38 -2.73
C VAL A 39 1.44 -2.34 -3.74
N ASN A 40 1.64 -1.09 -3.29
CA ASN A 40 2.01 0.04 -4.15
C ASN A 40 3.32 -0.19 -4.94
N PRO A 41 4.43 -0.68 -4.34
CA PRO A 41 5.65 -1.02 -5.10
C PRO A 41 5.44 -2.09 -6.16
N VAL A 42 4.61 -3.12 -5.88
CA VAL A 42 4.31 -4.18 -6.85
C VAL A 42 3.54 -3.62 -8.04
N VAL A 43 2.50 -2.82 -7.76
CA VAL A 43 1.67 -2.19 -8.79
C VAL A 43 2.49 -1.22 -9.64
N ALA A 44 3.36 -0.41 -9.01
CA ALA A 44 4.25 0.48 -9.73
C ALA A 44 5.20 -0.26 -10.67
N LEU A 45 5.77 -1.41 -10.25
CA LEU A 45 6.65 -2.22 -11.09
C LEU A 45 5.90 -2.81 -12.30
N LEU A 46 4.71 -3.36 -12.06
CA LEU A 46 3.88 -3.94 -13.12
C LEU A 46 3.44 -2.90 -14.14
N LEU A 47 3.00 -1.72 -13.66
CA LEU A 47 2.59 -0.63 -14.54
C LEU A 47 3.78 -0.01 -15.28
N GLY A 48 4.94 0.14 -14.63
CA GLY A 48 6.16 0.62 -15.28
C GLY A 48 6.63 -0.30 -16.42
N TRP A 49 6.62 -1.61 -16.18
CA TRP A 49 6.92 -2.59 -17.23
C TRP A 49 5.87 -2.59 -18.35
N ALA A 50 4.57 -2.57 -18.01
CA ALA A 50 3.49 -2.74 -18.98
C ALA A 50 3.13 -1.48 -19.79
N LEU A 51 3.27 -0.30 -19.21
CA LEU A 51 2.84 0.98 -19.82
C LEU A 51 4.00 1.87 -20.24
N ALA A 52 5.15 1.77 -19.58
CA ALA A 52 6.30 2.63 -19.87
C ALA A 52 7.38 1.95 -20.73
N ASP A 53 7.21 0.66 -21.08
CA ASP A 53 8.18 -0.16 -21.83
C ASP A 53 9.60 -0.09 -21.22
N GLU A 54 9.68 0.17 -19.91
CA GLU A 54 10.97 0.33 -19.25
C GLU A 54 11.70 -1.02 -19.24
N PRO A 55 12.92 -1.10 -19.80
CA PRO A 55 13.67 -2.34 -19.77
C PRO A 55 13.97 -2.68 -18.32
N LEU A 56 13.51 -3.86 -17.88
CA LEU A 56 13.78 -4.42 -16.57
C LEU A 56 15.27 -4.76 -16.48
N THR A 57 16.09 -3.75 -16.21
CA THR A 57 17.52 -3.92 -16.05
C THR A 57 17.81 -4.79 -14.81
N PRO A 58 18.92 -5.52 -14.78
CA PRO A 58 19.29 -6.36 -13.64
C PRO A 58 19.34 -5.58 -12.32
N ARG A 59 19.74 -4.31 -12.38
CA ARG A 59 19.78 -3.39 -11.24
C ARG A 59 18.38 -3.09 -10.69
N LEU A 60 17.41 -2.86 -11.57
CA LEU A 60 16.02 -2.61 -11.19
C LEU A 60 15.40 -3.87 -10.55
N MET A 61 15.70 -5.04 -11.11
CA MET A 61 15.25 -6.32 -10.53
C MET A 61 15.83 -6.56 -9.14
N LEU A 62 17.11 -6.25 -8.93
CA LEU A 62 17.75 -6.36 -7.61
C LEU A 62 17.10 -5.41 -6.60
N ALA A 63 16.87 -4.15 -6.99
CA ALA A 63 16.21 -3.16 -6.14
C ALA A 63 14.77 -3.58 -5.79
N ALA A 64 14.01 -4.06 -6.78
CA ALA A 64 12.66 -4.57 -6.57
C ALA A 64 12.65 -5.76 -5.62
N ALA A 65 13.57 -6.72 -5.77
CA ALA A 65 13.70 -7.87 -4.88
C ALA A 65 13.94 -7.45 -3.42
N ILE A 66 14.83 -6.47 -3.19
CA ILE A 66 15.11 -5.94 -1.85
C ILE A 66 13.88 -5.27 -1.23
N ILE A 67 13.16 -4.45 -2.00
CA ILE A 67 11.95 -3.75 -1.52
C ILE A 67 10.86 -4.78 -1.17
N LEU A 68 10.59 -5.74 -2.06
CA LEU A 68 9.58 -6.77 -1.84
C LEU A 68 9.93 -7.67 -0.66
N ALA A 69 11.20 -8.08 -0.52
CA ALA A 69 11.65 -8.85 0.63
C ALA A 69 11.43 -8.09 1.95
N SER A 70 11.76 -6.79 1.98
CA SER A 70 11.54 -5.93 3.15
C SER A 70 10.05 -5.85 3.52
N VAL A 71 9.19 -5.68 2.53
CA VAL A 71 7.74 -5.64 2.68
C VAL A 71 7.18 -6.95 3.28
N VAL A 72 7.64 -8.10 2.80
CA VAL A 72 7.23 -9.42 3.31
C VAL A 72 7.63 -9.60 4.77
N VAL A 73 8.83 -9.18 5.14
CA VAL A 73 9.32 -9.25 6.53
C VAL A 73 8.41 -8.44 7.46
N ILE A 74 8.12 -7.18 7.13
CA ILE A 74 7.29 -6.30 7.99
C ILE A 74 5.85 -6.82 8.12
N THR A 75 5.30 -7.39 7.05
CA THR A 75 3.92 -7.93 7.04
C THR A 75 3.79 -9.15 7.96
N THR A 76 4.88 -9.90 8.17
CA THR A 76 4.83 -11.15 8.94
C THR A 76 4.75 -10.90 10.45
N ASP A 77 5.36 -9.83 10.97
CA ASP A 77 5.34 -9.49 12.41
C ASP A 77 4.14 -8.62 12.83
N SER A 78 3.59 -7.82 11.91
CA SER A 78 2.54 -6.82 12.23
C SER A 78 1.13 -7.41 12.44
N VAL A 79 0.96 -8.73 12.30
CA VAL A 79 -0.33 -9.43 12.50
C VAL A 79 -0.56 -9.84 13.97
N GLN A 80 0.40 -9.65 14.88
CA GLN A 80 0.33 -10.18 16.25
C GLN A 80 -0.22 -9.25 17.34
N ASP A 81 -0.43 -7.96 17.09
CA ASP A 81 -0.71 -6.99 18.18
C ASP A 81 -2.18 -6.86 18.64
N LEU A 82 -3.02 -7.88 18.44
CA LEU A 82 -4.42 -7.89 18.94
C LEU A 82 -4.74 -9.08 19.85
N ARG A 83 -3.75 -9.91 20.21
CA ARG A 83 -3.97 -11.22 20.87
C ARG A 83 -3.49 -11.31 22.32
N GLY A 84 -3.77 -10.30 23.13
CA GLY A 84 -3.54 -10.45 24.57
C GLY A 84 -4.09 -9.33 25.45
N LYS A 85 -5.37 -9.42 25.81
CA LYS A 85 -5.87 -9.02 27.14
C LYS A 85 -7.25 -9.64 27.39
N PRO A 86 -7.31 -10.85 27.99
CA PRO A 86 -8.53 -11.33 28.62
C PRO A 86 -8.92 -10.36 29.73
N SER A 87 -10.10 -9.76 29.62
CA SER A 87 -10.70 -8.82 30.58
C SER A 87 -11.27 -9.55 31.81
N ASP A 88 -10.55 -10.54 32.32
CA ASP A 88 -10.93 -11.42 33.44
C ASP A 88 -10.86 -10.72 34.82
N ARG A 89 -11.04 -9.39 34.87
CA ARG A 89 -10.99 -8.59 36.09
C ARG A 89 -12.21 -7.70 36.30
N VAL A 90 -13.37 -8.08 35.77
CA VAL A 90 -14.64 -7.35 36.02
C VAL A 90 -15.52 -8.07 37.06
N ASN A 91 -15.07 -9.21 37.60
CA ASN A 91 -15.79 -9.98 38.62
C ASN A 91 -14.98 -10.13 39.94
N LEU A 92 -14.43 -9.04 40.47
CA LEU A 92 -13.86 -8.98 41.83
C LEU A 92 -14.29 -7.68 42.52
#